data_AF-A0A7M4D1C0-F1
#
_entry.id   AF-A0A7M4D1C0-F1
#
_cell.length_a   1.000
_cell.length_b   1.000
_cell.length_c   1.000
_cell.angle_alpha   90.00
_cell.angle_beta   90.00
_cell.angle_gamma   90.00
#
_symmetry.space_group_name_H-M   'P 1'
#
loop_
_entity.id
_entity.type
_entity.pdbx_description
1 polymer ?
#
loop_
_entity_poly.entity_id
_entity_poly.type
_entity_poly.pdbx_seq_one_letter_code
_entity_poly.pdbx_strand_id
1 'polypeptide(L)'
;MKKTLCILFSILIGFASCDKINDLKTKDFYDLKLSKKTLVTVNSDKSAVVKSAENHPFSETISLDFNDLNEVKEYLNKLEAVDVTSVTCKITDLSAGEVNSLNLSVPDLNFDFDIPTVSENQALFVNFTTEQLDAIANELLQSKNLKMIISGTVTEKPVSFNIETTALVDVEVKVL
;
A
#
# COMPACT_ATOMS: atom_id res chain seq x y z
N MET A 1 20.45 68.32 -33.17
CA MET A 1 21.21 67.37 -32.31
C MET A 1 20.41 67.11 -31.04
N LYS A 2 19.97 65.88 -30.82
CA LYS A 2 19.57 65.30 -29.52
C LYS A 2 19.27 63.82 -29.76
N LYS A 3 20.33 63.00 -29.76
CA LYS A 3 20.25 61.54 -29.76
C LYS A 3 20.60 61.08 -28.35
N THR A 4 19.60 60.96 -27.50
CA THR A 4 19.78 60.30 -26.20
C THR A 4 18.42 59.79 -25.77
N LEU A 5 18.18 58.48 -25.93
CA LEU A 5 17.35 57.63 -25.06
C LEU A 5 17.04 56.31 -25.80
N CYS A 6 17.88 55.27 -25.71
CA CYS A 6 17.51 53.92 -26.18
C CYS A 6 18.36 52.78 -25.60
N ILE A 7 18.98 52.94 -24.42
CA ILE A 7 19.76 51.85 -23.81
C ILE A 7 19.33 51.69 -22.36
N LEU A 8 18.18 51.05 -22.12
CA LEU A 8 17.83 50.54 -20.80
C LEU A 8 16.63 49.57 -20.91
N PHE A 9 16.83 48.42 -21.57
CA PHE A 9 15.82 47.35 -21.57
C PHE A 9 16.43 45.95 -21.75
N SER A 10 17.55 45.66 -21.08
CA SER A 10 18.24 44.36 -21.24
C SER A 10 18.41 43.54 -19.96
N ILE A 11 17.80 43.89 -18.82
CA ILE A 11 17.93 43.08 -17.60
C ILE A 11 16.60 43.07 -16.85
N LEU A 12 15.66 42.24 -17.30
CA LEU A 12 14.45 41.91 -16.52
C LEU A 12 13.89 40.51 -16.82
N ILE A 13 14.65 39.65 -17.50
CA ILE A 13 14.31 38.22 -17.67
C ILE A 13 15.11 37.44 -16.62
N GLY A 14 14.76 37.59 -15.35
CA GLY A 14 15.54 37.01 -14.24
C GLY A 14 14.75 36.22 -13.21
N PHE A 15 13.42 36.30 -13.16
CA PHE A 15 12.67 35.80 -11.99
C PHE A 15 11.40 35.00 -12.29
N ALA A 16 11.05 34.75 -13.56
CA ALA A 16 9.88 33.93 -13.90
C ALA A 16 10.18 32.42 -14.06
N SER A 17 11.42 31.98 -13.80
CA SER A 17 11.84 30.58 -14.03
C SER A 17 12.11 29.78 -12.74
N CYS A 18 11.86 30.33 -11.54
CA CYS A 18 12.12 29.59 -10.30
C CYS A 18 11.16 28.42 -10.08
N ASP A 19 9.92 28.49 -10.57
CA ASP A 19 8.94 27.42 -10.32
C ASP A 19 9.27 26.12 -11.07
N LYS A 20 9.92 26.21 -12.24
CA LYS A 20 10.38 25.04 -13.02
C LYS A 20 11.68 24.40 -12.50
N ILE A 21 12.36 25.02 -11.54
CA ILE A 21 13.61 24.48 -10.98
C ILE A 21 13.33 23.38 -9.94
N ASN A 22 12.14 23.37 -9.33
CA ASN A 22 11.79 22.31 -8.38
C ASN A 22 11.51 20.97 -9.08
N ASP A 23 10.82 20.96 -10.23
CA ASP A 23 10.61 19.75 -11.05
C ASP A 23 11.91 19.11 -11.54
N LEU A 24 13.01 19.89 -11.64
CA LEU A 24 14.32 19.36 -12.01
C LEU A 24 15.02 18.60 -10.88
N LYS A 25 14.53 18.72 -9.64
CA LYS A 25 15.14 18.13 -8.44
C LYS A 25 14.41 16.90 -7.92
N THR A 26 13.25 16.58 -8.47
CA THR A 26 12.43 15.44 -8.08
C THR A 26 12.34 14.43 -9.21
N LYS A 27 12.02 13.18 -8.87
CA LYS A 27 11.74 12.10 -9.79
C LYS A 27 10.52 11.35 -9.29
N ASP A 28 9.55 11.18 -10.16
CA ASP A 28 8.30 10.51 -9.84
C ASP A 28 8.30 9.08 -10.35
N PHE A 29 7.69 8.21 -9.53
CA PHE A 29 7.36 6.84 -9.88
C PHE A 29 5.87 6.64 -9.68
N TYR A 30 5.19 6.21 -10.74
CA TYR A 30 3.74 6.04 -10.76
C TYR A 30 3.36 4.56 -10.84
N ASP A 31 2.18 4.25 -10.32
CA ASP A 31 1.53 2.93 -10.38
C ASP A 31 2.39 1.80 -9.78
N LEU A 32 3.19 2.11 -8.76
CA LEU A 32 4.00 1.09 -8.09
C LEU A 32 3.11 0.15 -7.28
N LYS A 33 3.42 -1.15 -7.34
CA LYS A 33 2.68 -2.19 -6.61
C LYS A 33 3.48 -2.64 -5.42
N LEU A 34 3.18 -2.05 -4.27
CA LEU A 34 3.75 -2.49 -3.01
C LEU A 34 2.95 -3.69 -2.50
N SER A 35 3.47 -4.90 -2.72
CA SER A 35 2.73 -6.15 -2.54
C SER A 35 3.44 -7.14 -1.63
N LYS A 36 2.67 -7.87 -0.82
CA LYS A 36 3.14 -8.99 0.00
C LYS A 36 2.21 -10.19 -0.11
N LYS A 37 2.77 -11.36 -0.41
CA LYS A 37 2.08 -12.65 -0.38
C LYS A 37 2.42 -13.40 0.91
N THR A 38 1.39 -13.78 1.67
CA THR A 38 1.50 -14.51 2.93
C THR A 38 0.74 -15.83 2.84
N LEU A 39 1.39 -16.93 3.21
CA LEU A 39 0.75 -18.25 3.33
C LEU A 39 0.06 -18.35 4.69
N VAL A 40 -1.23 -18.63 4.68
CA VAL A 40 -2.03 -18.92 5.87
C VAL A 40 -2.21 -20.43 5.97
N THR A 41 -2.03 -20.98 7.18
CA THR A 41 -2.31 -22.39 7.46
C THR A 41 -3.13 -22.53 8.74
N VAL A 42 -4.31 -23.14 8.63
CA VAL A 42 -5.15 -23.52 9.77
C VAL A 42 -5.09 -25.03 9.91
N ASN A 43 -4.44 -25.51 10.97
CA ASN A 43 -4.17 -26.93 11.17
C ASN A 43 -5.29 -27.63 11.93
N SER A 44 -5.44 -28.95 11.72
CA SER A 44 -6.33 -29.77 12.55
C SER A 44 -5.74 -29.98 13.95
N ASP A 45 -6.58 -29.87 14.96
CA ASP A 45 -6.22 -30.31 16.30
C ASP A 45 -6.12 -31.85 16.33
N LYS A 46 -5.07 -32.38 16.97
CA LYS A 46 -4.73 -33.82 17.03
C LYS A 46 -5.84 -34.75 17.59
N SER A 47 -6.99 -34.23 18.03
CA SER A 47 -8.05 -35.02 18.68
C SER A 47 -9.48 -34.74 18.23
N ALA A 48 -9.75 -33.96 17.17
CA ALA A 48 -11.13 -33.63 16.82
C ALA A 48 -11.47 -34.03 15.36
N VAL A 49 -12.05 -35.22 15.20
CA VAL A 49 -12.98 -35.49 14.09
C VAL A 49 -14.29 -34.82 14.46
N VAL A 50 -14.41 -33.52 14.18
CA VAL A 50 -15.69 -32.83 14.33
C VAL A 50 -15.99 -32.09 13.03
N LYS A 51 -16.84 -32.71 12.22
CA LYS A 51 -17.57 -32.08 11.11
C LYS A 51 -18.68 -31.19 11.66
N SER A 52 -18.33 -30.19 12.47
CA SER A 52 -19.25 -29.12 12.84
C SER A 52 -18.97 -27.95 11.92
N ALA A 53 -19.99 -27.17 11.58
CA ALA A 53 -19.88 -25.91 10.87
C ALA A 53 -19.24 -24.85 11.78
N GLU A 54 -18.00 -25.11 12.21
CA GLU A 54 -17.23 -24.27 13.10
C GLU A 54 -16.35 -23.34 12.27
N ASN A 55 -16.54 -22.04 12.45
CA ASN A 55 -15.63 -21.04 11.94
C ASN A 55 -14.30 -21.18 12.67
N HIS A 56 -13.23 -21.48 11.93
CA HIS A 56 -11.89 -21.61 12.47
C HIS A 56 -11.11 -20.30 12.26
N PRO A 57 -10.66 -19.62 13.33
CA PRO A 57 -10.02 -18.33 13.19
C PRO A 57 -8.59 -18.44 12.67
N PHE A 58 -8.15 -17.42 11.95
CA PHE A 58 -6.75 -17.18 11.62
C PHE A 58 -6.41 -15.69 11.81
N SER A 59 -5.11 -15.41 11.97
CA SER A 59 -4.59 -14.05 12.03
C SER A 59 -3.14 -14.05 11.58
N GLU A 60 -2.82 -13.20 10.60
CA GLU A 60 -1.49 -13.05 10.05
C GLU A 60 -1.08 -11.59 10.04
N THR A 61 0.20 -11.33 10.34
CA THR A 61 0.79 -10.01 10.17
C THR A 61 1.39 -9.88 8.78
N ILE A 62 1.04 -8.80 8.10
CA ILE A 62 1.54 -8.45 6.78
C ILE A 62 2.30 -7.13 6.90
N SER A 63 3.41 -7.04 6.17
CA SER A 63 4.26 -5.86 6.16
C SER A 63 4.54 -5.50 4.71
N LEU A 64 4.00 -4.36 4.29
CA LEU A 64 4.26 -3.76 2.99
C LEU A 64 5.45 -2.82 3.15
N ASP A 65 6.62 -3.22 2.64
CA ASP A 65 7.88 -2.51 2.86
C ASP A 65 8.43 -1.96 1.55
N PHE A 66 8.72 -0.66 1.48
CA PHE A 66 9.31 -0.07 0.28
C PHE A 66 10.67 -0.69 -0.11
N ASN A 67 11.36 -1.38 0.81
CA ASN A 67 12.56 -2.15 0.50
C ASN A 67 12.32 -3.33 -0.46
N ASP A 68 11.06 -3.78 -0.58
CA ASP A 68 10.61 -4.81 -1.51
C ASP A 68 10.41 -4.26 -2.94
N LEU A 69 10.40 -2.92 -3.12
CA LEU A 69 10.32 -2.26 -4.43
C LEU A 69 11.70 -1.86 -4.94
N ASN A 70 12.23 -2.60 -5.92
CA ASN A 70 13.58 -2.38 -6.46
C ASN A 70 13.77 -0.98 -7.06
N GLU A 71 12.71 -0.42 -7.65
CA GLU A 71 12.70 0.86 -8.36
C GLU A 71 12.96 2.06 -7.43
N VAL A 72 12.48 1.98 -6.19
CA VAL A 72 12.56 3.06 -5.18
C VAL A 72 13.57 2.79 -4.08
N LYS A 73 14.12 1.57 -4.01
CA LYS A 73 15.01 1.11 -2.93
C LYS A 73 16.24 1.99 -2.71
N GLU A 74 16.83 2.53 -3.78
CA GLU A 74 18.00 3.42 -3.66
C GLU A 74 17.62 4.85 -3.22
N TYR A 75 16.33 5.19 -3.23
CA TYR A 75 15.80 6.51 -2.94
C TYR A 75 15.03 6.59 -1.61
N LEU A 76 14.98 5.53 -0.79
CA LEU A 76 14.15 5.51 0.43
C LEU A 76 14.44 6.65 1.41
N ASN A 77 15.70 7.07 1.52
CA ASN A 77 16.10 8.21 2.37
C ASN A 77 15.79 9.58 1.75
N LYS A 78 15.23 9.59 0.54
CA LYS A 78 14.95 10.78 -0.26
C LYS A 78 13.49 10.84 -0.71
N LEU A 79 12.59 10.03 -0.15
CA LEU A 79 11.16 10.17 -0.44
C LEU A 79 10.69 11.53 0.08
N GLU A 80 10.05 12.31 -0.79
CA GLU A 80 9.44 13.60 -0.46
C GLU A 80 7.92 13.46 -0.30
N ALA A 81 7.30 12.65 -1.15
CA ALA A 81 5.87 12.35 -1.08
C ALA A 81 5.57 10.88 -1.41
N VAL A 82 4.50 10.38 -0.81
CA VAL A 82 3.86 9.10 -1.12
C VAL A 82 2.37 9.38 -1.24
N ASP A 83 1.75 8.86 -2.29
CA ASP A 83 0.29 8.80 -2.44
C ASP A 83 -0.13 7.33 -2.53
N VAL A 84 -1.28 6.99 -1.95
CA VAL A 84 -1.81 5.62 -1.91
C VAL A 84 -3.22 5.64 -2.48
N THR A 85 -3.38 5.13 -3.70
CA THR A 85 -4.69 5.18 -4.37
C THR A 85 -5.63 4.08 -3.89
N SER A 86 -5.08 2.93 -3.52
CA SER A 86 -5.89 1.80 -3.04
C SER A 86 -5.06 0.77 -2.30
N VAL A 87 -5.73 0.02 -1.43
CA VAL A 87 -5.20 -1.21 -0.84
C VAL A 87 -6.20 -2.34 -1.12
N THR A 88 -5.68 -3.45 -1.63
CA THR A 88 -6.46 -4.63 -2.00
C THR A 88 -5.90 -5.87 -1.35
N CYS A 89 -6.78 -6.83 -1.05
CA CYS A 89 -6.39 -8.17 -0.62
C CYS A 89 -6.86 -9.17 -1.67
N LYS A 90 -6.14 -10.26 -1.90
CA LYS A 90 -6.56 -11.32 -2.82
C LYS A 90 -6.26 -12.68 -2.22
N ILE A 91 -7.28 -13.51 -2.08
CA ILE A 91 -7.12 -14.91 -1.68
C ILE A 91 -6.83 -15.76 -2.92
N THR A 92 -5.81 -16.62 -2.83
CA THR A 92 -5.43 -17.58 -3.89
C THR A 92 -5.08 -18.93 -3.28
N ASP A 93 -5.16 -19.98 -4.10
CA ASP A 93 -4.69 -21.32 -3.75
C ASP A 93 -5.37 -21.93 -2.50
N LEU A 94 -6.68 -21.72 -2.32
CA LEU A 94 -7.40 -22.30 -1.17
C LEU A 94 -7.52 -23.81 -1.34
N SER A 95 -7.01 -24.56 -0.35
CA SER A 95 -6.91 -26.01 -0.46
C SER A 95 -8.22 -26.76 -0.19
N ALA A 96 -9.14 -26.15 0.58
CA ALA A 96 -10.41 -26.73 1.01
C ALA A 96 -11.31 -25.65 1.67
N GLY A 97 -12.62 -25.90 1.76
CA GLY A 97 -13.57 -25.01 2.44
C GLY A 97 -13.71 -23.63 1.78
N GLU A 98 -14.06 -22.64 2.59
CA GLU A 98 -14.30 -21.24 2.22
C GLU A 98 -13.70 -20.32 3.30
N VAL A 99 -13.30 -19.11 2.91
CA VAL A 99 -12.95 -18.03 3.85
C VAL A 99 -14.21 -17.21 4.14
N ASN A 100 -14.79 -17.41 5.31
CA ASN A 100 -16.09 -16.86 5.70
C ASN A 100 -16.05 -15.37 6.05
N SER A 101 -14.96 -14.94 6.66
CA SER A 101 -14.78 -13.53 7.03
C SER A 101 -13.33 -13.14 6.85
N LEU A 102 -13.12 -11.89 6.48
CA LEU A 102 -11.83 -11.23 6.50
C LEU A 102 -11.98 -9.91 7.22
N ASN A 103 -10.96 -9.56 7.98
CA ASN A 103 -10.83 -8.28 8.63
C ASN A 103 -9.40 -7.80 8.40
N LEU A 104 -9.25 -6.55 7.96
CA LEU A 104 -7.98 -5.88 7.80
C LEU A 104 -7.86 -4.81 8.87
N SER A 105 -6.82 -4.90 9.69
CA SER A 105 -6.46 -3.86 10.66
C SER A 105 -5.13 -3.21 10.28
N VAL A 106 -5.06 -1.89 10.48
CA VAL A 106 -3.84 -1.09 10.41
C VAL A 106 -3.57 -0.54 11.83
N PRO A 107 -2.84 -1.28 12.69
CA PRO A 107 -2.77 -0.98 14.12
C PRO A 107 -2.22 0.40 14.43
N ASP A 108 -1.19 0.82 13.70
CA ASP A 108 -0.50 2.10 13.94
C ASP A 108 -1.40 3.31 13.64
N LEU A 109 -2.44 3.12 12.84
CA LEU A 109 -3.46 4.13 12.51
C LEU A 109 -4.80 3.89 13.22
N ASN A 110 -4.91 2.82 14.02
CA ASN A 110 -6.15 2.38 14.66
C ASN A 110 -7.32 2.25 13.66
N PHE A 111 -7.03 1.69 12.48
CA PHE A 111 -8.06 1.38 11.49
C PHE A 111 -8.40 -0.11 11.50
N ASP A 112 -9.66 -0.41 11.27
CA ASP A 112 -10.20 -1.77 11.29
C ASP A 112 -11.35 -1.85 10.26
N PHE A 113 -11.26 -2.82 9.35
CA PHE A 113 -12.17 -2.95 8.22
C PHE A 113 -12.61 -4.39 8.05
N ASP A 114 -13.92 -4.60 8.11
CA ASP A 114 -14.53 -5.85 7.70
C ASP A 114 -14.59 -5.95 6.17
N ILE A 115 -14.03 -7.04 5.66
CA ILE A 115 -14.09 -7.41 4.24
C ILE A 115 -15.07 -8.59 4.14
N PRO A 116 -16.28 -8.37 3.61
CA PRO A 116 -17.28 -9.43 3.53
C PRO A 116 -16.79 -10.61 2.68
N THR A 117 -17.35 -11.79 2.97
CA THR A 117 -17.05 -13.09 2.36
C THR A 117 -16.93 -13.02 0.85
N VAL A 118 -15.89 -13.62 0.31
CA VAL A 118 -15.45 -13.35 -1.06
C VAL A 118 -14.84 -14.57 -1.70
N SER A 119 -15.26 -14.79 -2.94
CA SER A 119 -14.81 -15.83 -3.83
C SER A 119 -13.30 -15.78 -4.07
N GLU A 120 -12.67 -16.95 -4.19
CA GLU A 120 -11.25 -17.07 -4.55
C GLU A 120 -10.91 -16.32 -5.84
N ASN A 121 -9.64 -15.90 -5.95
CA ASN A 121 -9.06 -15.24 -7.13
C ASN A 121 -9.66 -13.87 -7.48
N GLN A 122 -10.54 -13.33 -6.64
CA GLN A 122 -11.04 -11.97 -6.76
C GLN A 122 -10.20 -11.01 -5.91
N ALA A 123 -9.84 -9.85 -6.48
CA ALA A 123 -9.29 -8.76 -5.70
C ALA A 123 -10.40 -8.15 -4.83
N LEU A 124 -10.11 -8.04 -3.55
CA LEU A 124 -10.99 -7.60 -2.49
C LEU A 124 -10.58 -6.19 -2.14
N PHE A 125 -11.41 -5.24 -2.54
CA PHE A 125 -11.18 -3.84 -2.26
C PHE A 125 -11.63 -3.55 -0.85
N VAL A 126 -10.73 -2.99 -0.06
CA VAL A 126 -11.09 -2.43 1.24
C VAL A 126 -11.54 -1.00 1.01
N ASN A 127 -12.71 -0.65 1.52
CA ASN A 127 -13.31 0.67 1.32
C ASN A 127 -12.68 1.69 2.26
N PHE A 128 -11.48 2.12 1.93
CA PHE A 128 -10.83 3.25 2.59
C PHE A 128 -11.45 4.58 2.13
N THR A 129 -11.64 5.52 3.05
CA THR A 129 -11.88 6.93 2.70
C THR A 129 -10.59 7.58 2.21
N THR A 130 -10.69 8.71 1.50
CA THR A 130 -9.52 9.50 1.11
C THR A 130 -8.64 9.86 2.31
N GLU A 131 -9.23 10.32 3.42
CA GLU A 131 -8.48 10.66 4.64
C GLU A 131 -7.72 9.45 5.22
N GLN A 132 -8.27 8.24 5.11
CA GLN A 132 -7.61 7.03 5.58
C GLN A 132 -6.47 6.62 4.65
N LEU A 133 -6.63 6.78 3.33
CA LEU A 133 -5.56 6.57 2.36
C LEU A 133 -4.41 7.57 2.56
N ASP A 134 -4.73 8.84 2.80
CA ASP A 134 -3.74 9.88 3.12
C ASP A 134 -2.97 9.53 4.41
N ALA A 135 -3.65 9.02 5.44
CA ALA A 135 -3.00 8.59 6.68
C ALA A 135 -2.06 7.39 6.44
N ILE A 136 -2.47 6.43 5.60
CA ILE A 136 -1.62 5.30 5.20
C ILE A 136 -0.40 5.78 4.40
N ALA A 137 -0.59 6.72 3.48
CA ALA A 137 0.48 7.29 2.69
C ALA A 137 1.51 8.00 3.58
N ASN A 138 1.04 8.76 4.57
CA ASN A 138 1.90 9.42 5.57
C ASN A 138 2.66 8.42 6.44
N GLU A 139 2.02 7.33 6.87
CA GLU A 139 2.69 6.26 7.61
C GLU A 139 3.81 5.64 6.76
N LEU A 140 3.48 5.23 5.52
CA LEU A 140 4.45 4.71 4.56
C LEU A 140 5.59 5.69 4.28
N LEU A 141 5.33 7.00 4.20
CA LEU A 141 6.36 8.01 4.02
C LEU A 141 7.31 8.07 5.24
N GLN A 142 6.81 7.92 6.46
CA GLN A 142 7.60 8.06 7.69
C GLN A 142 8.37 6.80 8.04
N SER A 143 7.69 5.65 8.09
CA SER A 143 8.26 4.38 8.54
C SER A 143 8.81 3.52 7.40
N LYS A 144 8.50 3.88 6.15
CA LYS A 144 8.80 3.09 4.94
C LYS A 144 8.16 1.70 4.92
N ASN A 145 7.25 1.44 5.85
CA ASN A 145 6.68 0.13 6.10
C ASN A 145 5.25 0.29 6.61
N LEU A 146 4.28 -0.35 5.97
CA LEU A 146 2.92 -0.44 6.49
C LEU A 146 2.70 -1.81 7.11
N LYS A 147 2.56 -1.85 8.43
CA LYS A 147 2.15 -3.05 9.15
C LYS A 147 0.63 -3.18 9.14
N MET A 148 0.16 -4.34 8.73
CA MET A 148 -1.25 -4.70 8.73
C MET A 148 -1.45 -6.06 9.40
N ILE A 149 -2.64 -6.28 9.91
CA ILE A 149 -3.06 -7.59 10.43
C ILE A 149 -4.27 -8.00 9.60
N ILE A 150 -4.19 -9.17 8.96
CA ILE A 150 -5.34 -9.79 8.33
C ILE A 150 -5.80 -10.94 9.21
N SER A 151 -7.05 -10.85 9.66
CA SER A 151 -7.68 -11.89 10.45
C SER A 151 -8.99 -12.32 9.81
N GLY A 152 -9.51 -13.46 10.23
CA GLY A 152 -10.70 -14.00 9.61
C GLY A 152 -11.07 -15.37 10.11
N THR A 153 -12.00 -16.00 9.41
CA THR A 153 -12.42 -17.37 9.71
C THR A 153 -12.55 -18.22 8.45
N VAL A 154 -12.30 -19.52 8.59
CA VAL A 154 -12.47 -20.53 7.54
C VAL A 154 -13.46 -21.61 7.96
N THR A 155 -14.10 -22.28 6.99
CA THR A 155 -15.10 -23.34 7.26
C THR A 155 -14.51 -24.72 7.55
N GLU A 156 -13.26 -24.98 7.16
CA GLU A 156 -12.65 -26.30 7.25
C GLU A 156 -11.24 -26.24 7.82
N LYS A 157 -10.81 -27.33 8.47
CA LYS A 157 -9.41 -27.60 8.85
C LYS A 157 -9.06 -29.07 8.58
N PRO A 158 -7.89 -29.38 8.00
CA PRO A 158 -6.81 -28.46 7.72
C PRO A 158 -7.04 -27.71 6.42
N VAL A 159 -6.66 -26.43 6.38
CA VAL A 159 -6.73 -25.60 5.17
C VAL A 159 -5.50 -24.71 5.07
N SER A 160 -5.06 -24.48 3.84
CA SER A 160 -4.04 -23.49 3.50
C SER A 160 -4.48 -22.64 2.33
N PHE A 161 -4.08 -21.39 2.33
CA PHE A 161 -4.32 -20.46 1.23
C PHE A 161 -3.30 -19.32 1.30
N ASN A 162 -3.17 -18.58 0.22
CA ASN A 162 -2.35 -17.38 0.19
C ASN A 162 -3.24 -16.14 0.24
N ILE A 163 -2.82 -15.14 1.03
CA ILE A 163 -3.35 -13.78 0.95
C ILE A 163 -2.26 -12.89 0.34
N GLU A 164 -2.57 -12.28 -0.79
CA GLU A 164 -1.75 -11.24 -1.41
C GLU A 164 -2.38 -9.89 -1.10
N THR A 165 -1.67 -9.05 -0.35
CA THR A 165 -2.07 -7.67 -0.08
C THR A 165 -1.24 -6.73 -0.94
N THR A 166 -1.89 -5.80 -1.64
CA THR A 166 -1.25 -4.85 -2.54
C THR A 166 -1.76 -3.44 -2.29
N ALA A 167 -0.84 -2.52 -2.04
CA ALA A 167 -1.08 -1.08 -2.13
C ALA A 167 -0.62 -0.57 -3.51
N LEU A 168 -1.46 0.22 -4.17
CA LEU A 168 -1.06 1.01 -5.34
C LEU A 168 -0.55 2.34 -4.85
N VAL A 169 0.71 2.65 -5.16
CA VAL A 169 1.41 3.81 -4.61
C VAL A 169 2.10 4.61 -5.71
N ASP A 170 2.02 5.93 -5.58
CA ASP A 170 2.83 6.88 -6.34
C ASP A 170 3.85 7.51 -5.39
N VAL A 171 5.07 7.72 -5.88
CA VAL A 171 6.19 8.14 -5.03
C VAL A 171 7.00 9.23 -5.73
N GLU A 172 7.18 10.35 -5.04
CA GLU A 172 8.09 11.42 -5.43
C GLU A 172 9.38 11.30 -4.61
N VAL A 173 10.53 11.32 -5.28
CA VAL A 173 11.84 11.29 -4.64
C VAL A 173 12.71 12.46 -5.03
N LYS A 174 13.51 12.94 -4.09
CA LYS A 174 14.54 13.94 -4.37
C LYS A 174 15.75 13.31 -5.06
N VAL A 175 16.18 13.89 -6.17
CA VAL A 175 17.34 13.43 -6.96
C VAL A 175 18.52 14.40 -6.96
N LEU A 176 18.35 15.65 -6.51
CA LEU A 176 19.40 16.68 -6.46
C LEU A 176 19.44 17.48 -5.15
#